data_AF-A0A135ICG4-F1
#
_entry.id   AF-A0A135ICG4-F1
#
_cell.length_a   1.000
_cell.length_b   1.000
_cell.length_c   1.000
_cell.angle_alpha   90.00
_cell.angle_beta   90.00
_cell.angle_gamma   90.00
#
_symmetry.space_group_name_H-M   'P 1'
#
loop_
_entity.id
_entity.type
_entity.pdbx_description
1 polymer ?
#
loop_
_entity_poly.entity_id
_entity_poly.type
_entity_poly.pdbx_seq_one_letter_code
_entity_poly.pdbx_strand_id
1 'polypeptide(L)'
;MQQTENVIKQLKLAFGHRTKPHNQHLIVADVFDPEKEPLEALLIAKEPWDLTPDDIREVVSSNLWMLTPAAFHYYLPAFLAAMLNDKGNIGLFSDEMVDSLTRPNIEDADSKLEPIAGRDEVQFVRELRGFHHEWYSSGWPDTLFLQRYGTLTDDEKAAVLTCIEAFRERFGNDYPDDELGEVIARYWRAS
;
A
#
# COMPACT_ATOMS: atom_id res chain seq x y z
N MET A 1 -7.85 16.36 15.07
CA MET A 1 -6.54 17.01 14.85
C MET A 1 -5.47 16.49 15.81
N GLN A 2 -5.61 16.62 17.13
CA GLN A 2 -4.57 16.18 18.08
C GLN A 2 -4.20 14.67 17.96
N GLN A 3 -5.17 13.79 17.71
CA GLN A 3 -4.92 12.35 17.52
C GLN A 3 -4.11 12.08 16.25
N THR A 4 -4.47 12.70 15.12
CA THR A 4 -3.75 12.60 13.84
C THR A 4 -2.31 13.06 13.95
N GLU A 5 -2.06 14.19 14.61
CA GLU A 5 -0.70 14.70 14.85
C GLU A 5 0.15 13.74 15.68
N ASN A 6 -0.45 13.11 16.68
CA ASN A 6 0.24 12.10 17.50
C ASN A 6 0.61 10.85 16.68
N VAL A 7 -0.29 10.37 15.81
CA VAL A 7 -0.03 9.25 14.89
C VAL A 7 1.12 9.57 13.94
N ILE A 8 1.10 10.75 13.31
CA ILE A 8 2.17 11.17 12.38
C ILE A 8 3.51 11.31 13.12
N LYS A 9 3.50 11.80 14.36
CA LYS A 9 4.71 11.85 15.18
C LYS A 9 5.26 10.46 15.49
N GLN A 10 4.40 9.48 15.78
CA GLN A 10 4.82 8.09 16.00
C GLN A 10 5.43 7.49 14.74
N LEU A 11 4.82 7.69 13.56
CA LEU A 11 5.39 7.27 12.28
C LEU A 11 6.79 7.86 12.05
N LYS A 12 6.96 9.17 12.28
CA LYS A 12 8.27 9.84 12.16
C LYS A 12 9.33 9.24 13.08
N LEU A 13 8.97 8.93 14.32
CA LEU A 13 9.90 8.37 15.30
C LEU A 13 10.27 6.93 14.93
N ALA A 14 9.28 6.09 14.63
CA ALA A 14 9.48 4.67 14.35
C ALA A 14 10.35 4.46 13.10
N PHE A 15 10.11 5.22 12.03
CA PHE A 15 10.84 5.09 10.76
C PHE A 15 12.06 6.02 10.63
N GLY A 16 12.32 6.90 11.61
CA GLY A 16 13.38 7.91 11.51
C GLY A 16 14.81 7.36 11.42
N HIS A 17 15.00 6.08 11.70
CA HIS A 17 16.26 5.38 11.57
C HIS A 17 16.51 4.78 10.17
N ARG A 18 15.49 4.73 9.31
CA ARG A 18 15.62 4.19 7.94
C ARG A 18 16.41 5.17 7.07
N THR A 19 17.43 4.66 6.39
CA THR A 19 18.26 5.44 5.46
C THR A 19 17.69 5.38 4.06
N LYS A 20 17.78 6.50 3.32
CA LYS A 20 17.41 6.53 1.90
C LYS A 20 18.21 5.47 1.12
N PRO A 21 17.57 4.56 0.36
CA PRO A 21 18.28 3.66 -0.53
C PRO A 21 19.07 4.42 -1.60
N HIS A 22 20.11 3.79 -2.14
CA HIS A 22 20.79 4.34 -3.32
C HIS A 22 19.80 4.50 -4.48
N ASN A 23 19.97 5.54 -5.31
CA ASN A 23 19.01 5.87 -6.39
C ASN A 23 18.69 4.66 -7.30
N GLN A 24 19.71 3.88 -7.64
CA GLN A 24 19.59 2.65 -8.46
C GLN A 24 18.77 1.51 -7.78
N HIS A 25 18.43 1.67 -6.52
CA HIS A 25 17.67 0.71 -5.72
C HIS A 25 16.34 1.30 -5.22
N LEU A 26 15.84 2.37 -5.83
CA LEU A 26 14.51 2.90 -5.52
C LEU A 26 13.41 2.07 -6.19
N ILE A 27 13.62 1.68 -7.44
CA ILE A 27 12.68 0.91 -8.27
C ILE A 27 13.23 -0.50 -8.55
N VAL A 28 12.35 -1.49 -8.65
CA VAL A 28 12.68 -2.86 -9.07
C VAL A 28 13.27 -2.83 -10.50
N ALA A 29 14.43 -3.47 -10.68
CA ALA A 29 15.24 -3.33 -11.90
C ALA A 29 14.49 -3.77 -13.18
N ASP A 30 13.72 -4.85 -13.10
CA ASP A 30 13.09 -5.52 -14.24
C ASP A 30 11.72 -4.93 -14.63
N VAL A 31 11.36 -3.76 -14.09
CA VAL A 31 10.13 -3.07 -14.47
C VAL A 31 10.32 -2.37 -15.82
N PHE A 32 9.47 -2.75 -16.79
CA PHE A 32 9.34 -2.12 -18.10
C PHE A 32 7.97 -1.42 -18.19
N ASP A 33 7.88 -0.26 -17.55
CA ASP A 33 6.64 0.53 -17.45
C ASP A 33 6.92 2.01 -17.77
N PRO A 34 6.08 2.69 -18.58
CA PRO A 34 6.26 4.12 -18.87
C PRO A 34 6.20 5.03 -17.63
N GLU A 35 5.55 4.60 -16.54
CA GLU A 35 5.45 5.38 -15.30
C GLU A 35 6.69 5.24 -14.40
N LYS A 36 7.61 4.33 -14.76
CA LYS A 36 8.89 4.13 -14.05
C LYS A 36 9.73 5.39 -13.98
N GLU A 37 9.96 6.05 -15.12
CA GLU A 37 10.87 7.21 -15.18
C GLU A 37 10.33 8.40 -14.35
N PRO A 38 9.05 8.80 -14.48
CA PRO A 38 8.47 9.82 -13.60
C PRO A 38 8.56 9.48 -12.11
N LEU A 39 8.25 8.23 -11.74
CA LEU A 39 8.31 7.77 -10.35
C LEU A 39 9.74 7.82 -9.81
N GLU A 40 10.70 7.26 -10.53
CA GLU A 40 12.11 7.27 -10.13
C GLU A 40 12.64 8.69 -9.97
N ALA A 41 12.35 9.58 -10.93
CA ALA A 41 12.76 10.98 -10.87
C ALA A 41 12.20 11.70 -9.63
N LEU A 42 10.92 11.46 -9.30
CA LEU A 42 10.28 12.01 -8.11
C LEU A 42 10.98 11.57 -6.83
N LEU A 43 11.22 10.26 -6.66
CA LEU A 43 11.82 9.69 -5.44
C LEU A 43 13.30 10.06 -5.29
N ILE A 44 14.03 10.23 -6.40
CA ILE A 44 15.38 10.78 -6.35
C ILE A 44 15.34 12.22 -5.82
N ALA A 45 14.42 13.04 -6.33
CA ALA A 45 14.36 14.47 -6.05
C ALA A 45 13.81 14.82 -4.66
N LYS A 46 12.93 13.98 -4.09
CA LYS A 46 12.22 14.30 -2.85
C LYS A 46 12.47 13.32 -1.73
N GLU A 47 12.59 13.85 -0.52
CA GLU A 47 12.54 13.07 0.71
C GLU A 47 11.07 12.73 1.05
N PRO A 48 10.81 11.70 1.89
CA PRO A 48 9.44 11.24 2.13
C PRO A 48 8.49 12.35 2.59
N TRP A 49 8.96 13.20 3.49
CA TRP A 49 8.14 14.27 4.09
C TRP A 49 8.00 15.51 3.22
N ASP A 50 8.68 15.56 2.07
CA ASP A 50 8.56 16.62 1.06
C ASP A 50 7.58 16.24 -0.06
N LEU A 51 7.03 15.02 -0.03
CA LEU A 51 5.99 14.59 -0.95
C LEU A 51 4.67 15.33 -0.68
N THR A 52 4.11 15.88 -1.74
CA THR A 52 2.79 16.53 -1.73
C THR A 52 1.68 15.53 -2.07
N PRO A 53 0.41 15.83 -1.73
CA PRO A 53 -0.71 15.02 -2.17
C PRO A 53 -0.78 14.87 -3.70
N ASP A 54 -0.39 15.89 -4.47
CA ASP A 54 -0.36 15.82 -5.93
C ASP A 54 0.75 14.90 -6.45
N ASP A 55 1.94 14.90 -5.84
CA ASP A 55 2.99 13.93 -6.19
C ASP A 55 2.49 12.49 -5.99
N ILE A 56 1.79 12.26 -4.87
CA ILE A 56 1.24 10.94 -4.54
C ILE A 56 0.12 10.58 -5.50
N ARG A 57 -0.81 11.48 -5.80
CA ARG A 57 -1.94 11.22 -6.69
C ARG A 57 -1.50 11.00 -8.15
N GLU A 58 -0.61 11.84 -8.66
CA GLU A 58 -0.31 11.90 -10.11
C GLU A 58 0.85 10.99 -10.51
N VAL A 59 1.79 10.71 -9.61
CA VAL A 59 3.02 9.97 -9.95
C VAL A 59 3.11 8.65 -9.17
N VAL A 60 2.89 8.67 -7.85
CA VAL A 60 2.97 7.44 -7.07
C VAL A 60 1.78 6.54 -7.36
N SER A 61 0.56 7.09 -7.35
CA SER A 61 -0.70 6.49 -7.80
C SER A 61 -0.78 4.97 -7.56
N SER A 62 -0.92 4.17 -8.62
CA SER A 62 -0.94 2.71 -8.60
C SER A 62 0.43 2.06 -8.82
N ASN A 63 1.54 2.79 -8.60
CA ASN A 63 2.90 2.34 -8.89
C ASN A 63 3.69 1.88 -7.65
N LEU A 64 3.02 1.70 -6.51
CA LEU A 64 3.69 1.21 -5.30
C LEU A 64 4.38 -0.13 -5.54
N TRP A 65 3.81 -1.01 -6.35
CA TRP A 65 4.39 -2.31 -6.73
C TRP A 65 5.79 -2.20 -7.37
N MET A 66 6.14 -1.05 -7.96
CA MET A 66 7.44 -0.82 -8.58
C MET A 66 8.56 -0.53 -7.57
N LEU A 67 8.22 -0.13 -6.34
CA LEU A 67 9.22 0.18 -5.32
C LEU A 67 9.96 -1.07 -4.86
N THR A 68 11.28 -0.97 -4.68
CA THR A 68 11.99 -1.99 -3.92
C THR A 68 11.49 -2.00 -2.47
N PRO A 69 11.64 -3.12 -1.73
CA PRO A 69 11.22 -3.18 -0.33
C PRO A 69 11.86 -2.07 0.53
N ALA A 70 13.16 -1.80 0.33
CA ALA A 70 13.86 -0.76 1.07
C ALA A 70 13.32 0.65 0.76
N ALA A 71 12.99 0.93 -0.50
CA ALA A 71 12.37 2.19 -0.89
C ALA A 71 10.96 2.31 -0.32
N PHE A 72 10.17 1.24 -0.40
CA PHE A 72 8.85 1.19 0.21
C PHE A 72 8.90 1.53 1.70
N HIS A 73 9.78 0.91 2.50
CA HIS A 73 9.91 1.23 3.94
C HIS A 73 10.32 2.66 4.20
N TYR A 74 11.22 3.19 3.38
CA TYR A 74 11.71 4.55 3.54
C TYR A 74 10.62 5.60 3.29
N TYR A 75 9.74 5.37 2.30
CA TYR A 75 8.62 6.28 1.97
C TYR A 75 7.30 5.97 2.70
N LEU A 76 7.14 4.75 3.23
CA LEU A 76 5.94 4.28 3.92
C LEU A 76 5.36 5.25 4.96
N PRO A 77 6.14 5.87 5.88
CA PRO A 77 5.55 6.75 6.88
C PRO A 77 4.93 8.02 6.27
N ALA A 78 5.45 8.51 5.13
CA ALA A 78 4.86 9.64 4.43
C ALA A 78 3.58 9.26 3.70
N PHE A 79 3.56 8.08 3.07
CA PHE A 79 2.37 7.53 2.42
C PHE A 79 1.22 7.32 3.41
N LEU A 80 1.50 6.74 4.58
CA LEU A 80 0.53 6.57 5.65
C LEU A 80 0.01 7.91 6.20
N ALA A 81 0.90 8.88 6.37
CA ALA A 81 0.51 10.22 6.82
C ALA A 81 -0.38 10.93 5.78
N ALA A 82 -0.07 10.80 4.49
CA ALA A 82 -0.87 11.37 3.41
C ALA A 82 -2.26 10.72 3.35
N MET A 83 -2.33 9.39 3.46
CA MET A 83 -3.59 8.65 3.54
C MET A 83 -4.49 9.17 4.67
N LEU A 84 -3.91 9.43 5.85
CA LEU A 84 -4.66 9.93 7.00
C LEU A 84 -5.11 11.40 6.87
N ASN A 85 -4.31 12.24 6.21
CA ASN A 85 -4.58 13.69 6.10
C ASN A 85 -5.42 14.07 4.88
N ASP A 86 -5.22 13.38 3.76
CA ASP A 86 -5.61 13.85 2.43
C ASP A 86 -6.35 12.78 1.62
N LYS A 87 -7.01 11.78 2.25
CA LYS A 87 -7.74 10.70 1.56
C LYS A 87 -8.56 11.17 0.36
N GLY A 88 -9.31 12.27 0.49
CA GLY A 88 -10.13 12.81 -0.60
C GLY A 88 -9.34 13.24 -1.84
N ASN A 89 -8.08 13.63 -1.67
CA ASN A 89 -7.17 14.01 -2.74
C ASN A 89 -6.30 12.85 -3.24
N ILE A 90 -6.23 11.72 -2.53
CA ILE A 90 -5.39 10.57 -2.91
C ILE A 90 -6.19 9.26 -2.87
N GLY A 91 -7.47 9.30 -3.27
CA GLY A 91 -8.43 8.21 -3.10
C GLY A 91 -7.93 6.84 -3.59
N LEU A 92 -7.59 6.73 -4.87
CA LEU A 92 -7.08 5.49 -5.47
C LEU A 92 -5.79 5.00 -4.80
N PHE A 93 -4.90 5.93 -4.46
CA PHE A 93 -3.66 5.60 -3.75
C PHE A 93 -3.92 5.05 -2.34
N SER A 94 -4.96 5.56 -1.66
CA SER A 94 -5.32 5.07 -0.33
C SER A 94 -5.77 3.61 -0.39
N ASP A 95 -6.52 3.23 -1.42
CA ASP A 95 -6.97 1.86 -1.62
C ASP A 95 -5.79 0.94 -1.97
N GLU A 96 -4.90 1.37 -2.87
CA GLU A 96 -3.65 0.67 -3.19
C GLU A 96 -2.73 0.49 -1.96
N MET A 97 -2.68 1.49 -1.06
CA MET A 97 -1.95 1.39 0.21
C MET A 97 -2.56 0.35 1.14
N VAL A 98 -3.89 0.30 1.25
CA VAL A 98 -4.61 -0.71 2.05
C VAL A 98 -4.32 -2.10 1.48
N ASP A 99 -4.45 -2.28 0.18
CA ASP A 99 -4.14 -3.55 -0.49
C ASP A 99 -2.66 -3.94 -0.30
N SER A 100 -1.72 -2.99 -0.41
CA SER A 100 -0.29 -3.21 -0.16
C SER A 100 0.06 -3.63 1.28
N LEU A 101 -0.81 -3.31 2.25
CA LEU A 101 -0.67 -3.68 3.67
C LEU A 101 -1.53 -4.90 4.04
N THR A 102 -2.29 -5.43 3.09
CA THR A 102 -3.07 -6.65 3.24
C THR A 102 -2.28 -7.81 2.67
N ARG A 103 -2.08 -8.88 3.44
CA ARG A 103 -1.49 -10.08 2.84
C ARG A 103 -2.49 -10.65 1.83
N PRO A 104 -2.05 -10.93 0.60
CA PRO A 104 -2.93 -11.48 -0.42
C PRO A 104 -3.55 -12.82 0.01
N ASN A 105 -4.87 -12.96 -0.13
CA ASN A 105 -5.59 -14.23 -0.03
C ASN A 105 -6.42 -14.45 -1.31
N ILE A 106 -6.27 -15.63 -1.92
CA ILE A 106 -6.98 -15.98 -3.15
C ILE A 106 -8.50 -16.01 -2.97
N GLU A 107 -8.97 -16.36 -1.78
CA GLU A 107 -10.41 -16.37 -1.46
C GLU A 107 -11.02 -14.96 -1.50
N ASP A 108 -10.26 -13.93 -1.09
CA ASP A 108 -10.70 -12.53 -1.17
C ASP A 108 -10.81 -12.11 -2.65
N ALA A 109 -9.85 -12.52 -3.47
CA ALA A 109 -9.85 -12.23 -4.91
C ALA A 109 -11.04 -12.86 -5.63
N ASP A 110 -11.41 -14.10 -5.28
CA ASP A 110 -12.59 -14.76 -5.82
C ASP A 110 -13.88 -14.08 -5.38
N SER A 111 -13.96 -13.69 -4.10
CA SER A 111 -15.13 -13.01 -3.52
C SER A 111 -15.39 -11.66 -4.21
N LYS A 112 -14.34 -10.89 -4.51
CA LYS A 112 -14.45 -9.61 -5.27
C LYS A 112 -14.99 -9.80 -6.70
N LEU A 113 -14.85 -11.00 -7.29
CA LEU A 113 -15.31 -11.31 -8.65
C LEU A 113 -16.71 -11.97 -8.69
N GLU A 114 -17.27 -12.41 -7.55
CA GLU A 114 -18.60 -13.02 -7.52
C GLU A 114 -19.74 -12.08 -7.95
N PRO A 115 -19.79 -10.79 -7.55
CA PRO A 115 -20.89 -9.90 -7.91
C PRO A 115 -21.05 -9.62 -9.42
N ILE A 116 -20.00 -9.89 -10.19
CA ILE A 116 -19.95 -9.71 -11.65
C ILE A 116 -20.05 -11.04 -12.40
N ALA A 117 -19.97 -12.17 -11.70
CA ALA A 117 -20.15 -13.50 -12.28
C ALA A 117 -21.60 -13.71 -12.73
N GLY A 118 -21.84 -13.67 -14.05
CA GLY A 118 -23.18 -13.87 -14.63
C GLY A 118 -23.75 -12.68 -15.42
N ARG A 119 -23.01 -11.57 -15.55
CA ARG A 119 -23.33 -10.50 -16.51
C ARG A 119 -22.75 -10.84 -17.90
N ASP A 120 -23.22 -10.19 -18.97
CA ASP A 120 -22.81 -10.40 -20.39
C ASP A 120 -21.29 -10.33 -20.66
N GLU A 121 -20.50 -9.96 -19.65
CA GLU A 121 -19.03 -9.91 -19.61
C GLU A 121 -18.36 -11.27 -19.28
N VAL A 122 -19.04 -12.41 -19.52
CA VAL A 122 -18.57 -13.75 -19.12
C VAL A 122 -17.13 -14.05 -19.57
N GLN A 123 -16.76 -13.63 -20.78
CA GLN A 123 -15.40 -13.82 -21.30
C GLN A 123 -14.37 -12.99 -20.52
N PHE A 124 -14.63 -11.69 -20.32
CA PHE A 124 -13.74 -10.78 -19.59
C PHE A 124 -13.59 -11.19 -18.12
N VAL A 125 -14.70 -11.48 -17.43
CA VAL A 125 -14.67 -11.93 -16.03
C VAL A 125 -13.91 -13.26 -15.88
N ARG A 126 -14.06 -14.17 -16.85
CA ARG A 126 -13.30 -15.44 -16.86
C ARG A 126 -11.81 -15.21 -17.08
N GLU A 127 -11.43 -14.34 -18.01
CA GLU A 127 -10.04 -13.99 -18.28
C GLU A 127 -9.40 -13.28 -17.08
N LEU A 128 -10.11 -12.33 -16.47
CA LEU A 128 -9.68 -11.64 -15.25
C LEU A 128 -9.51 -12.61 -14.08
N ARG A 129 -10.45 -13.54 -13.88
CA ARG A 129 -10.34 -14.60 -12.87
C ARG A 129 -9.13 -15.49 -13.13
N GLY A 130 -8.90 -15.88 -14.38
CA GLY A 130 -7.72 -16.65 -14.78
C GLY A 130 -6.42 -15.92 -14.45
N PHE A 131 -6.34 -14.63 -14.79
CA PHE A 131 -5.20 -13.79 -14.47
C PHE A 131 -4.98 -13.65 -12.96
N HIS A 132 -6.03 -13.40 -12.18
CA HIS A 132 -5.95 -13.35 -10.72
C HIS A 132 -5.45 -14.68 -10.15
N HIS A 133 -6.01 -15.80 -10.59
CA HIS A 133 -5.57 -17.12 -10.09
C HIS A 133 -4.11 -17.41 -10.44
N GLU A 134 -3.67 -17.09 -11.66
CA GLU A 134 -2.26 -17.22 -12.06
C GLU A 134 -1.35 -16.34 -11.22
N TRP A 135 -1.74 -15.08 -11.01
CA TRP A 135 -1.01 -14.11 -10.19
C TRP A 135 -0.84 -14.59 -8.75
N TYR A 136 -1.94 -14.99 -8.10
CA TYR A 136 -1.90 -15.49 -6.72
C TYR A 136 -1.14 -16.82 -6.62
N SER A 137 -1.29 -17.71 -7.60
CA SER A 137 -0.59 -19.01 -7.63
C SER A 137 0.91 -18.89 -7.91
N SER A 138 1.36 -17.77 -8.48
CA SER A 138 2.79 -17.53 -8.74
C SER A 138 3.62 -17.42 -7.45
N GLY A 139 2.99 -17.19 -6.30
CA GLY A 139 3.66 -16.90 -5.02
C GLY A 139 4.31 -15.51 -4.96
N TRP A 140 4.28 -14.75 -6.06
CA TRP A 140 4.82 -13.40 -6.12
C TRP A 140 4.10 -12.43 -5.18
N PRO A 141 2.75 -12.43 -5.05
CA PRO A 141 2.07 -11.50 -4.16
C PRO A 141 2.42 -11.71 -2.68
N ASP A 142 2.49 -12.97 -2.24
CA ASP A 142 2.91 -13.31 -0.87
C ASP A 142 4.38 -12.93 -0.63
N THR A 143 5.24 -13.19 -1.60
CA THR A 143 6.66 -12.79 -1.54
C THR A 143 6.82 -11.28 -1.42
N LEU A 144 6.09 -10.51 -2.24
CA LEU A 144 6.13 -9.05 -2.21
C LEU A 144 5.63 -8.52 -0.86
N PHE A 145 4.52 -9.05 -0.37
CA PHE A 145 3.99 -8.71 0.95
C PHE A 145 5.01 -9.01 2.05
N LEU A 146 5.58 -10.21 2.08
CA LEU A 146 6.57 -10.61 3.09
C LEU A 146 7.85 -9.77 3.02
N GLN A 147 8.28 -9.34 1.83
CA GLN A 147 9.42 -8.43 1.71
C GLN A 147 9.11 -7.02 2.24
N ARG A 148 7.87 -6.56 2.10
CA ARG A 148 7.40 -5.26 2.62
C ARG A 148 7.06 -5.29 4.10
N TYR A 149 6.61 -6.42 4.63
CA TYR A 149 6.15 -6.52 6.01
C TYR A 149 7.18 -7.19 6.92
N GLY A 150 7.81 -8.27 6.45
CA GLY A 150 8.65 -9.16 7.25
C GLY A 150 9.93 -8.53 7.80
N THR A 151 10.34 -7.36 7.28
CA THR A 151 11.52 -6.64 7.75
C THR A 151 11.20 -5.38 8.56
N LEU A 152 9.93 -5.12 8.87
CA LEU A 152 9.55 -4.06 9.79
C LEU A 152 9.93 -4.45 11.24
N THR A 153 10.44 -3.49 11.99
CA THR A 153 10.66 -3.65 13.44
C THR A 153 9.34 -3.63 14.20
N ASP A 154 9.35 -4.05 15.46
CA ASP A 154 8.13 -4.03 16.30
C ASP A 154 7.60 -2.60 16.49
N ASP A 155 8.48 -1.61 16.63
CA ASP A 155 8.10 -0.19 16.74
C ASP A 155 7.46 0.33 15.44
N GLU A 156 8.02 -0.03 14.29
CA GLU A 156 7.45 0.31 12.99
C GLU A 156 6.09 -0.34 12.81
N LYS A 157 5.98 -1.63 13.17
CA LYS A 157 4.72 -2.36 13.09
C LYS A 157 3.64 -1.72 13.96
N ALA A 158 3.97 -1.37 15.20
CA ALA A 158 3.05 -0.69 16.11
C ALA A 158 2.60 0.68 15.56
N ALA A 159 3.51 1.44 14.95
CA ALA A 159 3.18 2.73 14.35
C ALA A 159 2.27 2.58 13.11
N VAL A 160 2.51 1.60 12.24
CA VAL A 160 1.65 1.30 11.10
C VAL A 160 0.26 0.85 11.56
N LEU A 161 0.18 -0.06 12.54
CA LEU A 161 -1.10 -0.49 13.12
C LEU A 161 -1.89 0.70 13.68
N THR A 162 -1.24 1.54 14.48
CA THR A 162 -1.90 2.72 15.06
C THR A 162 -2.43 3.65 13.96
N CYS A 163 -1.70 3.78 12.84
CA CYS A 163 -2.15 4.55 11.70
C CYS A 163 -3.36 3.93 10.99
N ILE A 164 -3.36 2.61 10.78
CA ILE A 164 -4.49 1.90 10.15
C ILE A 164 -5.74 1.96 11.05
N GLU A 165 -5.59 1.81 12.37
CA GLU A 165 -6.69 1.96 13.32
C GLU A 165 -7.28 3.37 13.29
N ALA A 166 -6.42 4.41 13.26
CA ALA A 166 -6.87 5.80 13.13
C ALA A 166 -7.52 6.08 11.76
N PHE A 167 -7.02 5.46 10.69
CA PHE A 167 -7.59 5.58 9.35
C PHE A 167 -8.98 4.93 9.29
N ARG A 168 -9.13 3.72 9.86
CA ARG A 168 -10.43 3.03 9.97
C ARG A 168 -11.44 3.80 10.80
N GLU A 169 -11.03 4.37 11.94
CA GLU A 169 -11.92 5.19 12.77
C GLU A 169 -12.48 6.39 11.98
N ARG A 170 -11.64 7.00 11.13
CA ARG A 170 -12.00 8.21 10.38
C ARG A 170 -12.74 7.93 9.07
N PHE A 171 -12.35 6.89 8.34
CA PHE A 171 -12.77 6.64 6.96
C PHE A 171 -13.32 5.23 6.74
N GLY A 172 -13.54 4.43 7.78
CA GLY A 172 -14.02 3.05 7.64
C GLY A 172 -15.37 2.93 6.91
N ASN A 173 -16.21 3.96 6.94
CA ASN A 173 -17.46 3.97 6.18
C ASN A 173 -17.27 3.99 4.65
N ASP A 174 -16.08 4.34 4.17
CA ASP A 174 -15.72 4.28 2.74
C ASP A 174 -15.34 2.86 2.30
N TYR A 175 -15.20 1.92 3.25
CA TYR A 175 -14.76 0.53 3.08
C TYR A 175 -15.92 -0.40 3.52
N PRO A 176 -16.90 -0.65 2.63
CA PRO A 176 -18.18 -1.28 3.00
C PRO A 176 -18.04 -2.73 3.46
N ASP A 177 -16.96 -3.40 3.08
CA ASP A 177 -16.66 -4.78 3.48
C ASP A 177 -15.71 -4.85 4.69
N ASP A 178 -15.45 -3.69 5.34
CA ASP A 178 -14.54 -3.55 6.47
C ASP A 178 -13.12 -4.07 6.18
N GLU A 179 -12.61 -3.82 4.97
CA GLU A 179 -11.28 -4.23 4.50
C GLU A 179 -10.18 -3.79 5.48
N LEU A 180 -10.33 -2.61 6.08
CA LEU A 180 -9.43 -2.11 7.14
C LEU A 180 -9.50 -2.95 8.41
N GLY A 181 -10.67 -3.46 8.77
CA GLY A 181 -10.85 -4.41 9.86
C GLY A 181 -10.16 -5.74 9.57
N GLU A 182 -10.25 -6.23 8.33
CA GLU A 182 -9.56 -7.44 7.90
C GLU A 182 -8.03 -7.31 7.96
N VAL A 183 -7.48 -6.18 7.49
CA VAL A 183 -6.05 -5.85 7.61
C VAL A 183 -5.59 -5.97 9.05
N ILE A 184 -6.31 -5.30 9.97
CA ILE A 184 -5.98 -5.30 11.41
C ILE A 184 -6.06 -6.72 12.00
N ALA A 185 -7.16 -7.43 11.73
CA ALA A 185 -7.45 -8.72 12.35
C ALA A 185 -6.50 -9.82 11.89
N ARG A 186 -6.22 -9.89 10.58
CA ARG A 186 -5.46 -11.00 10.00
C ARG A 186 -3.95 -10.87 10.27
N TYR A 187 -3.41 -9.66 10.41
CA TYR A 187 -1.94 -9.47 10.40
C TYR A 187 -1.37 -8.65 11.55
N TRP A 188 -2.09 -7.66 12.06
CA TRP A 188 -1.54 -6.76 13.08
C TRP A 188 -1.83 -7.18 14.51
N ARG A 189 -2.83 -8.05 14.73
CA ARG A 189 -3.16 -8.60 16.07
C ARG A 189 -2.76 -10.06 16.26
N ALA A 190 -2.31 -10.72 15.20
CA ALA A 190 -1.88 -12.13 15.21
C ALA A 190 -0.36 -12.30 15.38
N SER A 191 0.40 -11.20 15.46
CA SER A 191 1.86 -11.18 15.60
C SER A 191 2.32 -10.68 16.97
#